data_AF-A0AA90UT25-F1
#
_entry.id   AF-A0AA90UT25-F1
#
_cell.length_a   1.000
_cell.length_b   1.000
_cell.length_c   1.000
_cell.angle_alpha   90.00
_cell.angle_beta   90.00
_cell.angle_gamma   90.00
#
_symmetry.space_group_name_H-M   'P 1'
#
loop_
_entity.id
_entity.type
_entity.pdbx_description
1 polymer ?
#
loop_
_entity_poly.entity_id
_entity_poly.type
_entity_poly.pdbx_seq_one_letter_code
_entity_poly.pdbx_strand_id
1 'polypeptide(L)'
;MKNFKVLVLTVVAVLALSSCGTTQTVPLTGRTHRISVSDEQVLSLSNQEYTKYMASAKKSTNAANTAMVQRVGKRLANAVELYLKQNGFEADVKNYSWEFNLVQDKSANAFCMPGGKIVVYEGLLPYTQNETGLAIVLGH
;
A
#
# COMPACT_ATOMS: atom_id res chain seq x y z
N MET A 1 -6.55 44.40 30.23
CA MET A 1 -7.35 43.17 29.98
C MET A 1 -7.80 43.01 28.53
N LYS A 2 -8.30 44.07 27.86
CA LYS A 2 -8.78 43.99 26.46
C LYS A 2 -7.68 43.59 25.46
N ASN A 3 -6.49 44.19 25.59
CA ASN A 3 -5.34 43.92 24.71
C ASN A 3 -4.76 42.51 24.89
N PHE A 4 -4.86 41.94 26.09
CA PHE A 4 -4.43 40.56 26.38
C PHE A 4 -5.37 39.53 25.74
N LYS A 5 -6.69 39.78 25.76
CA LYS A 5 -7.67 38.93 25.08
C LYS A 5 -7.51 38.96 23.55
N VAL A 6 -7.21 40.13 22.99
CA VAL A 6 -6.92 40.27 21.55
C VAL A 6 -5.65 39.49 21.18
N LEU A 7 -4.57 39.63 21.95
CA LEU A 7 -3.32 38.90 21.74
C LEU A 7 -3.52 37.37 21.75
N VAL A 8 -4.25 36.85 22.73
CA VAL A 8 -4.56 35.41 22.84
C VAL A 8 -5.39 34.94 21.64
N LEU A 9 -6.38 35.72 21.20
CA LEU A 9 -7.20 35.37 20.02
C LEU A 9 -6.35 35.33 18.74
N THR A 10 -5.40 36.26 18.59
CA THR A 10 -4.51 36.32 17.43
C THR A 10 -3.55 35.13 17.42
N VAL A 11 -2.99 34.73 18.57
CA VAL A 11 -2.11 33.57 18.67
C VAL A 11 -2.85 32.27 18.36
N VAL A 12 -4.08 32.10 18.86
CA VAL A 12 -4.91 30.92 18.55
C VAL A 12 -5.28 30.86 17.06
N ALA A 13 -5.61 32.00 16.44
CA ALA A 13 -5.92 32.07 15.01
C ALA A 13 -4.69 31.73 14.14
N VAL A 14 -3.50 32.21 14.50
CA VAL A 14 -2.25 31.89 13.78
C VAL A 14 -1.89 30.41 13.93
N LEU A 15 -2.03 29.84 15.13
CA LEU A 15 -1.80 28.40 15.37
C LEU A 15 -2.77 27.50 14.60
N ALA A 16 -4.03 27.92 14.48
CA ALA A 16 -5.04 27.20 13.70
C ALA A 16 -4.72 27.21 12.19
N LEU A 17 -4.15 28.31 11.67
CA LEU A 17 -3.79 28.44 10.25
C LEU A 17 -2.53 27.63 9.87
N SER A 18 -1.62 27.38 10.82
CA SER A 18 -0.45 26.51 10.62
C SER A 18 -0.76 25.01 10.62
N SER A 19 -2.00 24.60 10.91
CA SER A 19 -2.43 23.19 10.98
C SER A 19 -2.89 22.60 9.64
N CYS A 20 -3.12 23.43 8.61
CA CYS A 20 -3.59 22.96 7.30
C CYS A 20 -2.44 22.42 6.44
N GLY A 21 -2.13 21.14 6.64
CA GLY A 21 -1.44 20.27 5.69
C GLY A 21 -0.19 19.63 6.28
N THR A 22 -0.27 18.33 6.55
CA THR A 22 0.90 17.52 6.85
C THR A 22 1.70 17.36 5.57
N THR A 23 2.87 18.00 5.53
CA THR A 23 3.84 17.75 4.47
C THR A 23 4.46 16.40 4.75
N GLN A 24 4.16 15.43 3.89
CA GLN A 24 4.71 14.09 3.95
C GLN A 24 5.96 14.04 3.08
N THR A 25 7.01 13.41 3.58
CA THR A 25 8.26 13.19 2.83
C THR A 25 8.35 11.71 2.51
N VAL A 26 8.50 11.38 1.23
CA VAL A 26 8.64 9.98 0.80
C VAL A 26 9.97 9.42 1.32
N PRO A 27 9.96 8.38 2.17
CA PRO A 27 11.13 7.71 2.74
C PRO A 27 12.33 7.52 1.80
N LEU A 28 12.06 7.11 0.56
CA LEU A 28 13.10 6.67 -0.37
C LEU A 28 13.59 7.74 -1.33
N THR A 29 12.71 8.69 -1.70
CA THR A 29 13.02 9.69 -2.74
C THR A 29 13.28 11.07 -2.16
N GLY A 30 12.96 11.30 -0.87
CA GLY A 30 13.01 12.63 -0.25
C GLY A 30 12.00 13.62 -0.82
N ARG A 31 11.12 13.19 -1.73
CA ARG A 31 10.11 14.06 -2.34
C ARG A 31 9.06 14.42 -1.30
N THR A 32 8.75 15.70 -1.22
CA THR A 32 7.68 16.20 -0.37
C THR A 32 6.38 16.31 -1.14
N HIS A 33 5.27 15.98 -0.48
CA HIS A 33 3.93 16.16 -1.00
C HIS A 33 2.97 16.51 0.13
N ARG A 34 1.87 17.18 -0.19
CA ARG A 34 0.79 17.48 0.76
C ARG A 34 -0.37 16.55 0.44
N ILE A 35 -0.55 15.53 1.28
CA ILE A 35 -1.72 14.65 1.23
C ILE A 35 -2.59 14.99 2.44
N SER A 36 -3.86 15.27 2.19
CA SER A 36 -4.82 15.65 3.25
C SER A 36 -5.45 14.45 3.97
N VAL A 37 -5.14 13.23 3.55
CA VAL A 37 -5.60 11.98 4.17
C VAL A 37 -4.47 11.31 4.95
N SER A 38 -4.77 10.73 6.10
CA SER A 38 -3.78 9.98 6.87
C SER A 38 -3.55 8.59 6.28
N ASP A 39 -2.37 8.00 6.56
CA ASP A 39 -2.08 6.62 6.17
C ASP A 39 -3.13 5.65 6.73
N GLU A 40 -3.60 5.87 7.96
CA GLU A 40 -4.63 5.04 8.57
C GLU A 40 -5.97 5.10 7.83
N GLN A 41 -6.38 6.29 7.36
CA GLN A 41 -7.56 6.43 6.51
C GLN A 41 -7.39 5.69 5.19
N VAL A 42 -6.21 5.82 4.56
CA VAL A 42 -5.88 5.14 3.29
C VAL A 42 -5.90 3.62 3.47
N LEU A 43 -5.28 3.10 4.52
CA LEU A 43 -5.23 1.67 4.84
C LEU A 43 -6.62 1.12 5.17
N SER A 44 -7.43 1.86 5.92
CA SER A 44 -8.80 1.47 6.24
C SER A 44 -9.66 1.33 4.99
N LEU A 45 -9.64 2.35 4.11
CA LEU A 45 -10.37 2.32 2.84
C LEU A 45 -9.85 1.20 1.91
N SER A 46 -8.53 1.03 1.84
CA SER A 46 -7.90 -0.05 1.08
C SER A 46 -8.43 -1.42 1.51
N ASN A 47 -8.44 -1.69 2.82
CA ASN A 47 -8.93 -2.96 3.36
C ASN A 47 -10.43 -3.18 3.08
N GLN A 48 -11.24 -2.13 3.16
CA GLN A 48 -12.67 -2.20 2.84
C GLN A 48 -12.90 -2.57 1.36
N GLU A 49 -12.28 -1.84 0.44
CA GLU A 49 -12.45 -2.08 -1.00
C GLU A 49 -11.81 -3.41 -1.43
N TYR A 50 -10.68 -3.79 -0.83
CA TYR A 50 -10.07 -5.10 -1.05
C TYR A 50 -11.02 -6.23 -0.64
N THR A 51 -11.62 -6.15 0.55
CA THR A 51 -12.56 -7.15 1.04
C THR A 51 -13.77 -7.27 0.13
N LYS A 52 -14.31 -6.13 -0.32
CA LYS A 52 -15.44 -6.07 -1.26
C LYS A 52 -15.10 -6.69 -2.61
N TYR A 53 -13.91 -6.40 -3.15
CA TYR A 53 -13.42 -7.02 -4.39
C TYR A 53 -13.27 -8.53 -4.22
N MET A 54 -12.62 -8.99 -3.15
CA MET A 54 -12.37 -10.42 -2.93
C MET A 54 -13.65 -11.21 -2.68
N ALA A 55 -14.73 -10.56 -2.21
CA ALA A 55 -16.04 -11.19 -2.06
C ALA A 55 -16.74 -11.45 -3.41
N SER A 56 -16.47 -10.63 -4.44
CA SER A 56 -17.02 -10.83 -5.79
C SER A 56 -16.08 -11.60 -6.71
N ALA A 57 -14.78 -11.56 -6.45
CA ALA A 57 -13.76 -12.25 -7.24
C ALA A 57 -13.79 -13.77 -6.98
N LYS A 58 -13.73 -14.54 -8.07
CA LYS A 58 -13.58 -15.99 -7.98
C LYS A 58 -12.10 -16.33 -7.81
N LYS A 59 -11.71 -16.94 -6.69
CA LYS A 59 -10.35 -17.45 -6.49
C LYS A 59 -10.03 -18.56 -7.50
N SER A 60 -8.79 -18.60 -7.95
CA SER A 60 -8.29 -19.68 -8.81
C SER A 60 -8.40 -21.02 -8.10
N THR A 61 -8.75 -22.06 -8.87
CA THR A 61 -8.73 -23.46 -8.41
C THR A 61 -7.39 -24.15 -8.71
N ASN A 62 -6.47 -23.49 -9.42
CA ASN A 62 -5.16 -24.04 -9.74
C ASN A 62 -4.21 -23.87 -8.55
N ALA A 63 -4.03 -24.96 -7.79
CA ALA A 63 -3.18 -24.98 -6.61
C ALA A 63 -1.70 -24.68 -6.91
N ALA A 64 -1.17 -25.18 -8.03
CA ALA A 64 0.23 -24.98 -8.40
C ALA A 64 0.54 -23.51 -8.71
N ASN A 65 -0.29 -22.87 -9.52
CA ASN A 65 -0.16 -21.46 -9.87
C ASN A 65 -0.42 -20.56 -8.66
N THR A 66 -1.40 -20.89 -7.83
CA THR A 66 -1.66 -20.15 -6.58
C THR A 66 -0.45 -20.22 -5.65
N ALA A 67 0.15 -21.40 -5.48
CA ALA A 67 1.35 -21.57 -4.67
C ALA A 67 2.55 -20.81 -5.26
N MET A 68 2.69 -20.78 -6.59
CA MET A 68 3.72 -20.00 -7.28
C MET A 68 3.58 -18.50 -6.97
N VAL A 69 2.38 -17.93 -7.15
CA VAL A 69 2.09 -16.52 -6.84
C VAL A 69 2.41 -16.19 -5.38
N GLN A 70 2.00 -17.05 -4.45
CA GLN A 70 2.28 -16.86 -3.03
C GLN A 70 3.77 -16.97 -2.69
N ARG A 71 4.51 -17.90 -3.31
CA ARG A 71 5.97 -18.01 -3.11
C ARG A 71 6.70 -16.78 -3.61
N VAL A 72 6.42 -16.35 -4.85
CA VAL A 72 7.04 -15.17 -5.45
C VAL A 72 6.71 -13.92 -4.63
N GLY A 73 5.43 -13.72 -4.32
CA GLY A 73 4.96 -12.60 -3.52
C GLY A 73 5.64 -12.53 -2.15
N LYS A 74 5.69 -13.63 -1.41
CA LYS A 74 6.35 -13.68 -0.09
C LYS A 74 7.85 -13.39 -0.18
N ARG A 75 8.55 -13.87 -1.21
CA ARG A 75 9.97 -13.56 -1.42
C ARG A 75 10.19 -12.07 -1.65
N LEU A 76 9.32 -11.43 -2.44
CA LEU A 76 9.37 -9.98 -2.68
C LEU A 76 9.03 -9.18 -1.41
N ALA A 77 7.96 -9.54 -0.70
CA ALA A 77 7.58 -8.92 0.57
C ALA A 77 8.73 -8.97 1.58
N ASN A 78 9.37 -10.13 1.75
CA ASN A 78 10.53 -10.28 2.64
C ASN A 78 11.69 -9.37 2.24
N ALA A 79 11.97 -9.23 0.93
CA ALA A 79 13.03 -8.35 0.45
C ALA A 79 12.71 -6.87 0.72
N VAL A 80 11.45 -6.46 0.50
CA VAL A 80 10.96 -5.10 0.79
C VAL A 80 11.07 -4.80 2.28
N GLU A 81 10.56 -5.68 3.15
CA GLU A 81 10.63 -5.47 4.60
C GLU A 81 12.06 -5.42 5.12
N LEU A 82 12.94 -6.29 4.61
CA LEU A 82 14.35 -6.28 4.97
C LEU A 82 14.99 -4.93 4.60
N TYR A 83 14.72 -4.44 3.39
CA TYR A 83 15.22 -3.16 2.94
C TYR A 83 14.70 -2.00 3.81
N LEU A 84 13.40 -1.95 4.10
CA LEU A 84 12.82 -0.90 4.95
C LEU A 84 13.44 -0.89 6.35
N LYS A 85 13.59 -2.07 6.99
CA LYS A 85 14.24 -2.20 8.30
C LYS A 85 15.69 -1.71 8.27
N GLN A 86 16.44 -2.09 7.24
CA GLN A 86 17.85 -1.69 7.09
C GLN A 86 18.03 -0.18 6.83
N ASN A 87 17.00 0.50 6.34
CA ASN A 87 17.04 1.93 6.00
C ASN A 87 16.29 2.80 7.01
N GLY A 88 15.95 2.28 8.20
CA GLY A 88 15.33 3.06 9.28
C GLY A 88 13.81 3.26 9.16
N PHE A 89 13.15 2.52 8.26
CA PHE A 89 11.71 2.58 8.01
C PHE A 89 10.96 1.39 8.61
N GLU A 90 11.46 0.81 9.71
CA GLU A 90 10.82 -0.31 10.39
C GLU A 90 9.39 0.02 10.85
N ALA A 91 9.13 1.28 11.22
CA ALA A 91 7.80 1.73 11.59
C ALA A 91 6.79 1.62 10.44
N ASP A 92 7.22 1.65 9.18
CA ASP A 92 6.34 1.51 8.02
C ASP A 92 6.02 0.04 7.73
N VAL A 93 6.91 -0.88 8.14
CA VAL A 93 6.70 -2.33 7.95
C VAL A 93 5.42 -2.80 8.63
N LYS A 94 5.06 -2.23 9.79
CA LYS A 94 3.84 -2.58 10.54
C LYS A 94 2.54 -2.32 9.77
N ASN A 95 2.59 -1.47 8.74
CA ASN A 95 1.43 -1.12 7.92
C ASN A 95 1.13 -2.18 6.85
N TYR A 96 2.05 -3.12 6.60
CA TYR A 96 1.86 -4.17 5.62
C TYR A 96 1.31 -5.45 6.24
N SER A 97 0.16 -5.88 5.74
CA SER A 97 -0.45 -7.17 6.01
C SER A 97 -0.51 -7.93 4.68
N TRP A 98 0.65 -8.47 4.29
CA TRP A 98 0.84 -9.02 2.94
C TRP A 98 -0.13 -10.15 2.61
N GLU A 99 -0.87 -9.96 1.52
CA GLU A 99 -1.76 -10.97 0.95
C GLU A 99 -1.52 -11.10 -0.55
N PHE A 100 -1.37 -12.33 -1.01
CA PHE A 100 -1.18 -12.64 -2.43
C PHE A 100 -2.23 -13.64 -2.86
N ASN A 101 -3.15 -13.19 -3.70
CA ASN A 101 -4.27 -13.99 -4.20
C ASN A 101 -4.21 -14.14 -5.72
N LEU A 102 -4.48 -15.34 -6.21
CA LEU A 102 -4.69 -15.62 -7.64
C LEU A 102 -6.19 -15.75 -7.90
N VAL A 103 -6.72 -14.99 -8.85
CA VAL A 103 -8.14 -14.99 -9.22
C VAL A 103 -8.35 -15.51 -10.63
N GLN A 104 -9.48 -16.19 -10.82
CA GLN A 104 -9.91 -16.76 -12.09
C GLN A 104 -10.48 -15.67 -13.00
N ASP A 105 -9.59 -14.91 -13.62
CA ASP A 105 -9.89 -13.91 -14.64
C ASP A 105 -8.93 -14.09 -15.82
N LYS A 106 -9.44 -13.97 -17.05
CA LYS A 106 -8.68 -14.20 -18.29
C LYS A 106 -7.92 -12.98 -18.78
N SER A 107 -8.14 -11.82 -18.16
CA SER A 107 -7.44 -10.59 -18.50
C SER A 107 -5.99 -10.64 -18.05
N ALA A 108 -5.08 -10.08 -18.85
CA ALA A 108 -3.66 -10.00 -18.52
C ALA A 108 -3.42 -8.86 -17.51
N ASN A 109 -3.66 -9.12 -16.22
CA ASN A 109 -3.59 -8.08 -15.20
C ASN A 109 -3.11 -8.58 -13.83
N ALA A 110 -2.58 -7.66 -13.04
CA ALA A 110 -2.36 -7.77 -11.61
C ALA A 110 -2.47 -6.36 -11.00
N PHE A 111 -2.87 -6.27 -9.74
CA PHE A 111 -2.94 -4.99 -9.04
C PHE A 111 -2.56 -5.14 -7.57
N CYS A 112 -2.20 -4.02 -6.96
CA CYS A 112 -1.95 -3.91 -5.54
C CYS A 112 -2.83 -2.81 -4.91
N MET A 113 -3.11 -2.97 -3.62
CA MET A 113 -3.72 -1.94 -2.78
C MET A 113 -2.84 -1.64 -1.57
N PRO A 114 -2.94 -0.42 -0.98
CA PRO A 114 -2.21 -0.06 0.22
C PRO A 114 -2.31 -1.10 1.33
N GLY A 115 -1.22 -1.32 2.05
CA GLY A 115 -1.14 -2.33 3.11
C GLY A 115 -0.76 -3.74 2.63
N GLY A 116 -0.24 -3.87 1.41
CA GLY A 116 0.34 -5.11 0.93
C GLY A 116 -0.68 -6.12 0.40
N LYS A 117 -1.79 -5.65 -0.18
CA LYS A 117 -2.81 -6.52 -0.77
C LYS A 117 -2.57 -6.66 -2.27
N ILE A 118 -2.23 -7.84 -2.76
CA ILE A 118 -1.88 -8.09 -4.15
C ILE A 118 -2.80 -9.15 -4.74
N VAL A 119 -3.32 -8.86 -5.93
CA VAL A 119 -4.15 -9.78 -6.72
C VAL A 119 -3.52 -9.97 -8.09
N VAL A 120 -3.37 -11.23 -8.47
CA VAL A 120 -2.86 -11.67 -9.77
C VAL A 120 -3.99 -12.37 -10.52
N TYR A 121 -4.15 -12.08 -11.81
CA TYR A 121 -5.16 -12.73 -12.63
C TYR A 121 -4.53 -13.92 -13.36
N GLU A 122 -5.26 -15.03 -13.49
CA GLU A 122 -4.77 -16.19 -14.27
C GLU A 122 -4.34 -15.81 -15.69
N GLY A 123 -5.05 -14.87 -16.33
CA GLY A 123 -4.75 -14.35 -17.65
C GLY A 123 -3.38 -13.68 -17.80
N LEU A 124 -2.74 -13.28 -16.69
CA LEU A 124 -1.37 -12.75 -16.72
C LEU A 124 -0.32 -13.86 -16.85
N LEU A 125 -0.59 -15.05 -16.30
CA LEU A 125 0.41 -16.11 -16.16
C LEU A 125 1.03 -16.60 -17.49
N PRO A 126 0.30 -16.70 -18.61
CA PRO A 126 0.88 -17.05 -19.91
C PRO A 126 1.96 -16.07 -20.39
N TYR A 127 1.89 -14.79 -19.99
CA TYR A 127 2.86 -13.77 -20.38
C TYR A 127 4.10 -13.80 -19.48
N THR A 128 3.91 -14.06 -18.18
CA THR A 128 5.02 -14.14 -17.22
C THR A 128 5.80 -15.44 -17.34
N GLN A 129 5.16 -16.52 -17.81
CA GLN A 129 5.70 -17.87 -18.10
C GLN A 129 6.28 -18.65 -16.89
N ASN A 130 6.96 -17.98 -15.97
CA ASN A 130 7.65 -18.58 -14.82
C ASN A 130 7.72 -17.60 -13.64
N GLU A 131 8.32 -18.06 -12.53
CA GLU A 131 8.47 -17.26 -11.31
C GLU A 131 9.26 -15.97 -11.53
N THR A 132 10.28 -15.99 -12.39
CA THR A 132 11.10 -14.80 -12.67
C THR A 132 10.31 -13.74 -13.43
N GLY A 133 9.59 -14.13 -14.49
CA GLY A 133 8.73 -13.20 -15.22
C GLY A 133 7.60 -12.65 -14.35
N LEU A 134 7.05 -13.48 -13.46
CA LEU A 134 6.03 -13.03 -12.51
C LEU A 134 6.62 -12.04 -11.50
N ALA A 135 7.83 -12.30 -11.00
CA ALA A 135 8.51 -11.42 -10.06
C ALA A 135 8.79 -10.04 -10.66
N ILE A 136 9.07 -9.94 -11.96
CA ILE A 136 9.25 -8.64 -12.64
C ILE A 136 7.95 -7.82 -12.60
N VAL A 137 6.80 -8.45 -12.87
CA VAL A 137 5.51 -7.75 -12.84
C VAL A 137 5.10 -7.39 -11.41
N LEU A 138 5.31 -8.29 -10.45
CA LEU A 138 4.94 -8.03 -9.05
C LEU A 138 5.93 -7.11 -8.31
N GLY A 139 7.13 -6.91 -8.85
CA GLY A 139 8.14 -6.01 -8.31
C GLY A 139 8.02 -4.57 -8.82
N HIS A 140 7.17 -4.32 -9.83
CA HIS A 140 6.80 -2.98 -10.29
C HIS A 140 5.92 -2.27 -9.25
#